data_AF-A0A838J4H8-F1
#
_entry.id   AF-A0A838J4H8-F1
#
_cell.length_a   1.000
_cell.length_b   1.000
_cell.length_c   1.000
_cell.angle_alpha   90.00
_cell.angle_beta   90.00
_cell.angle_gamma   90.00
#
_symmetry.space_group_name_H-M   'P 1'
#
loop_
_entity.id
_entity.type
_entity.pdbx_description
1 polymer ?
#
loop_
_entity_poly.entity_id
_entity_poly.type
_entity_poly.pdbx_seq_one_letter_code
_entity_poly.pdbx_strand_id
1 'polypeptide(L)'
;MTADKILATEIRSPLDLERYNRHNWHGSCHGGDLSLAQSETLRPVPGYAQHRMPIPGLYQTGATTHPGGSVTGGPGRNAAMVLLKDLGRDLNEVIRSK
;
A
#
# COMPACT_ATOMS: atom_id res chain seq x y z
N MET A 1 -0.67 34.93 -6.10
CA MET A 1 -1.87 34.56 -5.31
C MET A 1 -1.73 35.22 -3.95
N THR A 2 -2.66 36.07 -3.56
CA THR A 2 -2.63 36.86 -2.32
C THR A 2 -3.61 36.27 -1.29
N ALA A 3 -3.42 36.57 0.00
CA ALA A 3 -4.19 35.95 1.09
C ALA A 3 -5.71 36.18 0.98
N ASP A 4 -6.14 37.29 0.37
CA ASP A 4 -7.54 37.61 0.07
C ASP A 4 -8.19 36.67 -0.95
N LYS A 5 -7.43 35.77 -1.57
CA LYS A 5 -7.92 34.75 -2.52
C LYS A 5 -8.05 33.35 -1.92
N ILE A 6 -7.77 33.17 -0.62
CA ILE A 6 -7.87 31.87 0.07
C ILE A 6 -9.30 31.70 0.60
N LEU A 7 -9.99 30.64 0.18
CA LEU A 7 -11.37 30.33 0.63
C LEU A 7 -11.40 29.56 1.96
N ALA A 8 -10.41 28.70 2.18
CA ALA A 8 -10.28 27.88 3.37
C ALA A 8 -8.82 27.42 3.55
N THR A 9 -8.45 27.11 4.80
CA THR A 9 -7.15 26.55 5.16
C THR A 9 -7.37 25.39 6.10
N GLU A 10 -6.68 24.28 5.85
CA GLU A 10 -6.60 23.14 6.76
C GLU A 10 -5.12 22.86 7.06
N ILE A 11 -4.81 22.64 8.33
CA ILE A 11 -3.47 22.27 8.80
C ILE A 11 -3.60 20.91 9.46
N ARG A 12 -2.77 19.95 9.02
CA ARG A 12 -2.66 18.64 9.65
C ARG A 12 -1.26 18.42 10.16
N SER A 13 -1.13 18.25 11.47
CA SER A 13 0.10 17.79 12.10
C SER A 13 0.27 16.28 11.91
N PRO A 14 1.47 15.73 12.13
CA PRO A 14 1.67 14.28 12.17
C PRO A 14 0.70 13.56 13.13
N LEU A 15 0.44 14.15 14.31
CA LEU A 15 -0.52 13.60 15.27
C LEU A 15 -1.94 13.55 14.71
N ASP A 16 -2.34 14.53 13.91
CA ASP A 16 -3.65 14.53 13.24
C ASP A 16 -3.72 13.41 12.20
N LEU A 17 -2.63 13.13 11.48
CA LEU A 17 -2.57 12.03 10.52
C LEU A 17 -2.66 10.65 11.19
N GLU A 18 -2.01 10.46 12.34
CA GLU A 18 -2.10 9.25 13.17
C GLU A 18 -3.50 9.01 13.71
N ARG A 19 -4.15 10.08 14.19
CA ARG A 19 -5.53 10.04 14.71
C ARG A 19 -6.55 9.80 13.60
N TYR A 20 -6.34 10.42 12.44
CA TYR A 20 -7.21 10.28 11.27
C TYR A 20 -7.13 8.87 10.67
N ASN A 21 -5.92 8.31 10.56
CA ASN A 21 -5.70 6.97 10.05
C ASN A 21 -4.65 6.26 10.90
N ARG A 22 -5.08 5.25 11.67
CA ARG A 22 -4.21 4.43 12.54
C ARG A 22 -3.05 3.77 11.81
N HIS A 23 -3.16 3.62 10.49
CA HIS A 23 -2.07 3.14 9.65
C HIS A 23 -0.83 4.06 9.67
N ASN A 24 -1.01 5.35 9.98
CA ASN A 24 0.08 6.32 10.08
C ASN A 24 0.75 6.34 11.45
N TRP A 25 0.34 5.51 12.42
CA TRP A 25 0.88 5.49 13.77
C TRP A 25 2.41 5.32 13.77
N HIS A 26 3.14 6.34 14.25
CA HIS A 26 4.61 6.41 14.19
C HIS A 26 5.21 6.15 12.80
N GLY A 27 4.43 6.39 11.75
CA GLY A 27 4.77 6.11 10.37
C GLY A 27 4.55 7.31 9.46
N SER A 28 4.45 7.03 8.17
CA SER A 28 4.08 8.00 7.15
C SER A 28 2.78 7.59 6.48
N CYS A 29 2.29 8.41 5.55
CA CYS A 29 1.19 8.05 4.65
C CYS A 29 1.48 6.79 3.79
N HIS A 30 2.71 6.27 3.82
CA HIS A 30 3.14 5.04 3.17
C HIS A 30 3.33 3.86 4.16
N GLY A 31 2.83 3.97 5.39
CA GLY A 31 2.80 2.86 6.37
C GLY A 31 4.14 2.48 6.98
N GLY A 32 5.09 3.41 6.94
CA GLY A 32 6.44 3.23 7.44
C GLY A 32 7.37 4.30 6.87
N ASP A 33 8.66 4.18 7.15
CA ASP A 33 9.70 5.04 6.60
C ASP A 33 9.99 4.67 5.12
N LEU A 34 10.55 5.63 4.38
CA LEU A 34 11.05 5.45 3.01
C LEU A 34 12.56 5.14 2.98
N SER A 35 13.14 4.70 4.09
CA SER A 35 14.52 4.23 4.14
C SER A 35 14.72 2.92 3.36
N LEU A 36 15.99 2.63 3.03
CA LEU A 36 16.37 1.41 2.32
C LEU A 36 15.93 0.14 3.07
N ALA A 37 16.05 0.14 4.40
CA ALA A 37 15.68 -1.00 5.25
C ALA A 37 14.18 -1.31 5.20
N GLN A 38 13.36 -0.32 4.87
CA GLN A 38 11.92 -0.47 4.74
C GLN A 38 11.47 -0.27 3.29
N SER A 39 12.29 -0.50 2.25
CA SER A 39 11.88 -0.27 0.86
C SER A 39 11.87 -1.54 0.00
N GLU A 40 11.15 -1.48 -1.13
CA GLU A 40 11.08 -2.54 -2.12
C GLU A 40 10.71 -3.91 -1.51
N THR A 41 11.54 -4.93 -1.69
CA THR A 41 11.32 -6.31 -1.25
C THR A 41 11.43 -6.48 0.28
N LEU A 42 11.84 -5.43 0.99
CA LEU A 42 11.91 -5.41 2.44
C LEU A 42 10.62 -4.86 3.07
N ARG A 43 9.65 -4.38 2.28
CA ARG A 43 8.30 -3.99 2.75
C ARG A 43 7.35 -5.19 2.81
N PRO A 44 6.49 -5.28 3.86
CA PRO A 44 6.48 -4.46 5.08
C PRO A 44 7.61 -4.83 6.06
N VAL A 45 8.01 -6.10 6.06
CA VAL A 45 9.22 -6.62 6.71
C VAL A 45 9.81 -7.70 5.78
N PRO A 46 11.11 -8.04 5.93
CA PRO A 46 11.74 -9.05 5.10
C PRO A 46 10.97 -10.36 5.07
N GLY A 47 10.77 -10.91 3.86
CA GLY A 47 10.06 -12.17 3.67
C GLY A 47 8.54 -12.05 3.51
N TYR A 48 7.97 -10.85 3.34
CA TYR A 48 6.53 -10.67 3.04
C TYR A 48 6.25 -9.83 1.77
N ALA A 49 7.26 -9.50 0.98
CA ALA A 49 7.08 -8.79 -0.29
C ALA A 49 6.37 -9.62 -1.38
N GLN A 50 6.27 -10.94 -1.19
CA GLN A 50 5.58 -11.87 -2.10
C GLN A 50 4.05 -11.87 -1.95
N HIS A 51 3.48 -10.99 -1.12
CA HIS A 51 2.05 -10.85 -0.85
C HIS A 51 1.36 -12.03 -0.15
N ARG A 52 1.96 -13.22 -0.05
CA ARG A 52 1.45 -14.35 0.77
C ARG A 52 1.80 -14.16 2.24
N MET A 53 0.81 -14.33 3.11
CA MET A 53 0.99 -14.26 4.56
C MET A 53 1.14 -15.65 5.19
N PRO A 54 1.57 -15.75 6.46
CA PRO A 54 1.75 -17.05 7.15
C PRO A 54 0.45 -17.81 7.37
N ILE A 55 -0.69 -17.11 7.24
CA ILE A 55 -2.02 -17.69 7.34
C ILE A 55 -2.44 -18.16 5.94
N PRO A 56 -2.71 -19.47 5.74
CA PRO A 56 -3.13 -19.98 4.43
C PRO A 56 -4.35 -19.24 3.88
N GLY A 57 -4.29 -18.82 2.62
CA GLY A 57 -5.35 -18.06 1.95
C GLY A 57 -5.41 -16.58 2.29
N LEU A 58 -4.53 -16.08 3.19
CA LEU A 58 -4.41 -14.65 3.47
C LEU A 58 -3.32 -14.02 2.59
N TYR A 59 -3.70 -12.94 1.90
CA TYR A 59 -2.81 -12.15 1.07
C TYR A 59 -2.78 -10.70 1.55
N GLN A 60 -1.62 -10.06 1.44
CA GLN A 60 -1.44 -8.65 1.77
C GLN A 60 -1.31 -7.80 0.52
N THR A 61 -2.02 -6.67 0.51
CA THR A 61 -1.98 -5.68 -0.54
C THR A 61 -2.11 -4.28 0.05
N GLY A 62 -2.11 -3.27 -0.81
CA GLY A 62 -2.23 -1.87 -0.45
C GLY A 62 -0.94 -1.10 -0.68
N ALA A 63 -1.04 0.22 -0.59
CA ALA A 63 0.02 1.18 -0.90
C ALA A 63 1.30 1.01 -0.06
N THR A 64 1.33 0.10 0.90
CA THR A 64 2.43 -0.06 1.86
C THR A 64 3.11 -1.41 1.77
N THR A 65 2.69 -2.21 0.79
CA THR A 65 3.37 -3.44 0.39
C THR A 65 4.22 -3.19 -0.85
N HIS A 66 5.14 -4.12 -1.12
CA HIS A 66 5.95 -4.11 -2.34
C HIS A 66 5.09 -3.90 -3.61
N PRO A 67 5.52 -3.09 -4.60
CA PRO A 67 6.80 -2.39 -4.74
C PRO A 67 6.94 -1.13 -3.88
N GLY A 68 5.84 -0.53 -3.45
CA GLY A 68 5.91 0.61 -2.55
C GLY A 68 4.68 1.49 -2.55
N GLY A 69 4.90 2.66 -1.96
CA GLY A 69 3.99 3.76 -1.67
C GLY A 69 3.06 4.21 -2.79
N SER A 70 2.05 4.99 -2.39
CA SER A 70 1.24 5.86 -3.23
C SER A 70 0.22 5.13 -4.13
N VAL A 71 -0.48 5.89 -4.97
CA VAL A 71 -1.61 5.43 -5.78
C VAL A 71 -1.12 4.82 -7.11
N THR A 72 -0.23 3.83 -7.01
CA THR A 72 0.40 3.20 -8.19
C THR A 72 -0.41 2.04 -8.77
N GLY A 73 -1.27 1.41 -7.97
CA GLY A 73 -1.99 0.18 -8.33
C GLY A 73 -1.12 -1.08 -8.42
N GLY A 74 0.21 -0.95 -8.36
CA GLY A 74 1.17 -2.06 -8.43
C GLY A 74 0.95 -3.13 -7.35
N PRO A 75 0.87 -2.77 -6.05
CA PRO A 75 0.65 -3.74 -4.99
C PRO A 75 -0.66 -4.52 -5.10
N GLY A 76 -1.72 -3.86 -5.58
CA GLY A 76 -3.02 -4.47 -5.86
C GLY A 76 -2.92 -5.53 -6.94
N ARG A 77 -2.31 -5.16 -8.08
CA ARG A 77 -2.08 -6.07 -9.20
C ARG A 77 -1.22 -7.27 -8.79
N ASN A 78 -0.13 -7.04 -8.06
CA ASN A 78 0.78 -8.11 -7.64
C ASN A 78 0.11 -9.10 -6.70
N ALA A 79 -0.60 -8.62 -5.66
CA ALA A 79 -1.35 -9.49 -4.77
C ALA A 79 -2.41 -10.30 -5.52
N ALA A 80 -3.13 -9.68 -6.47
CA ALA A 80 -4.12 -10.37 -7.29
C ALA A 80 -3.50 -11.47 -8.16
N MET A 81 -2.35 -11.23 -8.79
CA MET A 81 -1.61 -12.26 -9.55
C MET A 81 -1.23 -13.44 -8.68
N VAL A 82 -0.71 -13.18 -7.48
CA VAL A 82 -0.30 -14.22 -6.53
C VAL A 82 -1.49 -15.05 -6.07
N LEU A 83 -2.61 -14.40 -5.75
CA LEU A 83 -3.87 -15.06 -5.37
C LEU A 83 -4.43 -15.92 -6.51
N LEU A 84 -4.52 -15.38 -7.72
CA LEU A 84 -5.08 -16.11 -8.87
C LEU A 84 -4.24 -17.33 -9.20
N LYS A 85 -2.92 -17.22 -9.13
CA LYS A 85 -2.01 -18.35 -9.31
C LYS A 85 -2.28 -19.47 -8.31
N ASP A 86 -2.50 -19.14 -7.04
CA ASP A 86 -2.82 -20.14 -6.00
C ASP A 86 -4.20 -20.77 -6.19
N LEU A 87 -5.13 -20.05 -6.81
CA LEU A 87 -6.44 -20.57 -7.24
C LEU A 87 -6.38 -21.32 -8.58
N GLY A 88 -5.21 -21.46 -9.21
CA GLY A 88 -5.06 -22.12 -10.50
C GLY A 88 -5.66 -21.35 -11.68
N ARG A 89 -5.69 -20.01 -11.61
CA ARG A 89 -6.24 -19.13 -12.66
C ARG A 89 -5.17 -18.18 -13.21
N ASP A 90 -5.21 -17.91 -14.52
CA ASP A 90 -4.36 -16.89 -15.13
C ASP A 90 -5.00 -15.50 -15.05
N LEU A 91 -4.20 -14.46 -14.80
CA LEU A 91 -4.70 -13.09 -14.72
C LEU A 91 -5.32 -12.62 -16.03
N ASN A 92 -4.73 -12.96 -17.18
CA ASN A 92 -5.22 -12.51 -18.48
C ASN A 92 -6.56 -13.17 -18.81
N GLU A 93 -6.76 -14.43 -18.42
CA GLU A 93 -8.06 -15.11 -18.54
C GLU A 93 -9.14 -14.37 -17.76
N VAL A 94 -8.86 -13.98 -16.50
CA VAL A 94 -9.83 -13.25 -15.67
C VAL A 94 -10.15 -11.88 -16.26
N ILE A 95 -9.14 -11.14 -16.71
CA ILE A 95 -9.32 -9.80 -17.29
C ILE A 95 -10.15 -9.88 -18.58
N ARG A 96 -9.90 -10.87 -19.44
CA ARG A 96 -10.59 -11.06 -20.72
C ARG A 96 -12.02 -11.60 -20.59
N SER A 97 -12.38 -12.14 -19.42
CA SER A 97 -13.72 -12.67 -19.13
C SER A 97 -14.76 -11.60 -18.76
N LYS A 98 -14.35 -10.32 -18.74
CA LYS A 98 -15.23 -9.15 -18.59
C LYS A 98 -15.45 -8.48 -19.94
#